data_AF-A0AAQ4EMP9-F1
#
_entry.id   AF-A0AAQ4EMP9-F1
#
_cell.length_a   1.000
_cell.length_b   1.000
_cell.length_c   1.000
_cell.angle_alpha   90.00
_cell.angle_beta   90.00
_cell.angle_gamma   90.00
#
_symmetry.space_group_name_H-M   'P 1'
#
loop_
_entity.id
_entity.type
_entity.pdbx_description
1 polymer ?
#
loop_
_entity_poly.entity_id
_entity_poly.type
_entity_poly.pdbx_seq_one_letter_code
_entity_poly.pdbx_strand_id
1 'polypeptide(L)'
;MSGADLLRFALAAHKRYHLSFFFMIHHGPGSLANWIRFDRVALRVNNYRSYCDAACSALALSALNAHFGTNYTYEEIYKWEEKFPRSKAKSESASLEEISEAFGDLEAPKFKSILLEFLIDTDQLKTLLVGSKTSLLADIRILSDPRNQPMSLCYMLLVVALNTMRYIQMGNTVNSPTMLSEEICLTHAFRSTQLWRITYVAALATPTKDRQLHNIFETTRRRFVEHPPILRLVAAGRDTERFRDLVRNMSLMLPGDLVFRDPAVPNMSTQGFVRNLFLALKFEFDAKKEKARQGAPWINDDSENRVVDRMFFVNETTLYVSSPGYGWLSSGTTDPLLADAAVIASRMAALLWTKVAEWKDWSRETKVALESHR
;
A
#
# COMPACT_ATOMS: atom_id res chain seq x y z
N MET A 1 21.09 17.68 15.59
CA MET A 1 20.22 16.93 14.66
C MET A 1 19.01 17.81 14.41
N SER A 2 18.66 18.09 13.15
CA SER A 2 17.60 19.04 12.80
C SER A 2 16.19 18.45 12.84
N GLY A 3 15.15 19.30 12.76
CA GLY A 3 13.75 18.85 12.64
C GLY A 3 13.52 18.03 11.37
N ALA A 4 14.18 18.37 10.26
CA ALA A 4 14.17 17.58 9.04
C ALA A 4 14.83 16.20 9.23
N ASP A 5 15.90 16.08 10.02
CA ASP A 5 16.54 14.77 10.28
C ASP A 5 15.60 13.84 11.08
N LEU A 6 14.87 14.39 12.05
CA LEU A 6 13.84 13.67 12.80
C LEU A 6 12.70 13.20 11.89
N LEU A 7 12.25 14.08 10.98
CA LEU A 7 11.22 13.73 10.01
C LEU A 7 11.71 12.68 9.01
N ARG A 8 12.95 12.79 8.52
CA ARG A 8 13.59 11.80 7.66
C ARG A 8 13.66 10.44 8.33
N PHE A 9 14.04 10.40 9.61
CA PHE A 9 14.04 9.18 10.41
C PHE A 9 12.64 8.58 10.55
N ALA A 10 11.64 9.39 10.92
CA ALA A 10 10.25 8.97 11.04
C ALA A 10 9.69 8.40 9.73
N LEU A 11 9.96 9.09 8.61
CA LEU A 11 9.53 8.65 7.28
C LEU A 11 10.28 7.40 6.84
N ALA A 12 11.58 7.27 7.12
CA ALA A 12 12.34 6.05 6.85
C ALA A 12 11.76 4.86 7.62
N ALA A 13 11.55 5.02 8.94
CA ALA A 13 10.97 4.01 9.81
C ALA A 13 9.59 3.56 9.29
N HIS A 14 8.75 4.52 8.90
CA HIS A 14 7.43 4.22 8.39
C HIS A 14 7.43 3.60 6.99
N LYS A 15 8.08 4.24 6.03
CA LYS A 15 7.99 3.88 4.62
C LYS A 15 8.82 2.67 4.24
N ARG A 16 10.01 2.54 4.82
CA ARG A 16 10.90 1.41 4.50
C ARG A 16 10.60 0.20 5.37
N TYR A 17 10.03 0.39 6.56
CA TYR A 17 9.93 -0.68 7.54
C TYR A 17 8.52 -0.85 8.13
N HIS A 18 7.52 -0.15 7.59
CA HIS A 18 6.12 -0.19 8.05
C HIS A 18 5.99 -0.02 9.58
N LEU A 19 6.92 0.70 10.19
CA LEU A 19 6.85 1.03 11.60
C LEU A 19 5.86 2.17 11.75
N SER A 20 4.87 1.99 12.63
CA SER A 20 3.88 3.04 12.84
C SER A 20 4.59 4.29 13.37
N PHE A 21 4.36 5.43 12.73
CA PHE A 21 4.97 6.72 13.04
C PHE A 21 3.94 7.86 12.94
N PHE A 22 4.35 9.05 13.40
CA PHE A 22 3.52 10.26 13.42
C PHE A 22 2.92 10.64 12.06
N PHE A 23 3.55 10.22 10.97
CA PHE A 23 3.14 10.54 9.61
C PHE A 23 3.14 9.27 8.77
N MET A 24 1.98 8.91 8.21
CA MET A 24 1.93 8.06 7.03
C MET A 24 1.97 8.96 5.81
N ILE A 25 2.54 8.44 4.73
CA ILE A 25 2.39 9.03 3.41
C ILE A 25 1.60 8.00 2.61
N HIS A 26 0.46 8.31 2.02
CA HIS A 26 -0.15 7.43 1.02
C HIS A 26 0.08 7.99 -0.37
N HIS A 27 0.38 7.11 -1.33
CA HIS A 27 0.29 7.40 -2.75
C HIS A 27 -0.97 6.71 -3.26
N GLY A 28 -1.85 7.45 -3.94
CA GLY A 28 -3.09 6.90 -4.46
C GLY A 28 -3.04 6.64 -5.96
N PRO A 29 -3.60 5.52 -6.44
CA PRO A 29 -3.84 5.35 -7.86
C PRO A 29 -5.07 6.17 -8.30
N GLY A 30 -4.93 6.89 -9.42
CA GLY A 30 -6.06 7.45 -10.17
C GLY A 30 -6.08 8.97 -10.27
N SER A 31 -6.06 9.45 -11.52
CA SER A 31 -6.10 10.85 -12.00
C SER A 31 -4.85 11.68 -11.70
N LEU A 32 -4.10 12.01 -12.77
CA LEU A 32 -3.18 13.16 -13.07
C LEU A 32 -2.55 14.03 -11.96
N ALA A 33 -2.64 13.66 -10.69
CA ALA A 33 -2.14 14.38 -9.54
C ALA A 33 -1.59 13.36 -8.55
N ASN A 34 -0.27 13.31 -8.44
CA ASN A 34 0.39 12.64 -7.33
C ASN A 34 -0.05 13.33 -6.05
N TRP A 35 -0.82 12.64 -5.21
CA TRP A 35 -1.15 13.13 -3.87
C TRP A 35 -0.44 12.27 -2.84
N ILE A 36 0.14 12.94 -1.85
CA ILE A 36 0.61 12.34 -0.60
C ILE A 36 -0.54 12.50 0.38
N ARG A 37 -0.92 11.49 1.15
CA ARG A 37 -1.76 11.70 2.36
C ARG A 37 -0.94 11.60 3.62
N PHE A 38 -0.90 12.68 4.42
CA PHE A 38 -0.32 12.68 5.77
C PHE A 38 -1.34 12.21 6.82
N ASP A 39 -1.29 10.95 7.23
CA ASP A 39 -2.13 10.44 8.32
C ASP A 39 -1.34 10.26 9.61
N ARG A 40 -1.87 10.79 10.71
CA ARG A 40 -1.33 10.50 12.05
C ARG A 40 -1.91 9.18 12.55
N VAL A 41 -1.13 8.10 12.49
CA VAL A 41 -1.48 6.87 13.20
C VAL A 41 -1.42 7.16 14.69
N ALA A 42 -2.45 6.72 15.43
CA ALA A 42 -2.50 6.84 16.87
C ALA A 42 -1.39 6.00 17.51
N LEU A 43 -0.18 6.57 17.56
CA LEU A 43 0.90 6.10 18.40
C LEU A 43 0.64 6.56 19.81
N ARG A 44 0.00 5.69 20.58
CA ARG A 44 0.10 5.79 22.03
C ARG A 44 1.10 4.76 22.48
N VAL A 45 2.07 5.15 23.29
CA VAL A 45 2.89 4.16 24.03
C VAL A 45 1.96 3.18 24.78
N ASN A 46 0.79 3.67 25.21
CA ASN A 46 -0.28 2.86 25.79
C ASN A 46 -0.85 1.76 24.87
N ASN A 47 -0.82 1.92 23.54
CA ASN A 47 -1.28 0.90 22.59
C ASN A 47 -0.32 -0.30 22.50
N TYR A 48 0.89 -0.18 23.05
CA TYR A 48 1.87 -1.27 23.08
C TYR A 48 1.78 -2.13 24.36
N ARG A 49 0.96 -1.74 25.35
CA ARG A 49 0.76 -2.51 26.60
C ARG A 49 0.23 -3.93 26.37
N SER A 50 -0.47 -4.16 25.26
CA SER A 50 -0.99 -5.49 24.90
C SER A 50 0.07 -6.44 24.33
N TYR A 51 1.26 -5.92 23.97
CA TYR A 51 2.33 -6.70 23.33
C TYR A 51 3.60 -6.71 24.18
N CYS A 52 3.96 -5.57 24.75
CA CYS A 52 5.12 -5.37 25.61
C CYS A 52 4.58 -4.91 26.97
N ASP A 53 4.82 -5.69 28.02
CA ASP A 53 4.41 -5.33 29.37
C ASP A 53 5.14 -4.06 29.85
N ALA A 54 4.73 -3.55 31.02
CA ALA A 54 5.33 -2.34 31.58
C ALA A 54 6.84 -2.48 31.82
N ALA A 55 7.32 -3.70 32.11
CA ALA A 55 8.74 -3.98 32.35
C ALA A 55 9.56 -3.92 31.06
N CYS A 56 9.07 -4.50 29.97
CA CYS A 56 9.66 -4.44 28.65
C CYS A 56 9.78 -2.99 28.14
N SER A 57 8.73 -2.21 28.35
CA SER A 57 8.74 -0.77 28.05
C SER A 57 9.78 -0.04 28.93
N ALA A 58 9.78 -0.26 30.25
CA ALA A 58 10.76 0.29 31.19
C ALA A 58 12.21 0.03 30.76
N LEU A 59 12.52 -1.20 30.35
CA LEU A 59 13.85 -1.59 29.91
C LEU A 59 14.27 -0.86 28.63
N ALA A 60 13.38 -0.74 27.64
CA ALA A 60 13.67 -0.01 26.41
C ALA A 60 13.98 1.47 26.68
N LEU A 61 13.17 2.14 27.52
CA LEU A 61 13.41 3.52 27.90
C LEU A 61 14.70 3.68 28.72
N SER A 62 14.98 2.76 29.64
CA SER A 62 16.21 2.75 30.44
C SER A 62 17.46 2.61 29.56
N ALA A 63 17.42 1.70 28.58
CA ALA A 63 18.51 1.52 27.62
C ALA A 63 18.74 2.77 26.76
N LEU A 64 17.66 3.43 26.31
CA LEU A 64 17.76 4.69 25.58
C LEU A 64 18.35 5.80 26.47
N ASN A 65 17.88 5.92 27.71
CA ASN A 65 18.42 6.87 28.67
C ASN A 65 19.92 6.67 28.91
N ALA A 66 20.35 5.43 29.13
CA ALA A 66 21.76 5.10 29.29
C ALA A 66 22.59 5.43 28.04
N HIS A 67 22.07 5.13 26.84
CA HIS A 67 22.78 5.37 25.59
C HIS A 67 22.92 6.86 25.24
N PHE A 68 21.89 7.66 25.50
CA PHE A 68 21.89 9.10 25.17
C PHE A 68 22.27 10.01 26.33
N GLY A 69 22.57 9.45 27.51
CA GLY A 69 22.85 10.24 28.71
C GLY A 69 21.63 11.06 29.17
N THR A 70 20.42 10.55 28.97
CA THR A 70 19.17 11.20 29.37
C THR A 70 18.57 10.51 30.58
N ASN A 71 17.58 11.13 31.22
CA ASN A 71 16.86 10.54 32.35
C ASN A 71 15.35 10.77 32.23
N TYR A 72 14.79 10.49 31.05
CA TYR A 72 13.37 10.66 30.81
C TYR A 72 12.56 9.54 31.45
N THR A 73 11.44 9.92 32.05
CA THR A 73 10.44 9.00 32.61
C THR A 73 9.34 8.71 31.60
N TYR A 74 8.60 7.62 31.83
CA TYR A 74 7.40 7.33 31.03
C TYR A 74 6.37 8.46 31.08
N GLU A 75 6.20 9.10 32.24
CA GLU A 75 5.26 10.20 32.41
C GLU A 75 5.64 11.41 31.53
N GLU A 76 6.93 11.73 31.44
CA GLU A 76 7.43 12.78 30.55
C GLU A 76 7.20 12.43 29.08
N ILE A 77 7.41 11.17 28.69
CA ILE A 77 7.14 10.66 27.34
C ILE A 77 5.63 10.73 27.01
N TYR A 78 4.75 10.41 27.96
CA TYR A 78 3.31 10.54 27.79
C TYR A 78 2.88 12.01 27.66
N LYS A 79 3.35 12.88 28.55
CA LYS A 79 3.10 14.33 28.46
C LYS A 79 3.63 14.92 27.16
N TRP A 80 4.75 14.38 26.65
CA TRP A 80 5.29 14.75 25.36
C TRP A 80 4.35 14.37 24.22
N GLU A 81 3.79 13.16 24.23
CA GLU A 81 2.79 12.70 23.25
C GLU A 81 1.55 13.60 23.20
N GLU A 82 1.09 14.10 24.35
CA GLU A 82 -0.09 14.96 24.49
C GLU A 82 0.08 16.35 23.85
N LYS A 83 1.32 16.82 23.65
CA LYS A 83 1.57 18.13 23.01
C LYS A 83 1.14 18.18 21.55
N PHE A 84 1.04 17.02 20.90
CA PHE A 84 0.70 16.94 19.48
C PHE A 84 -0.83 16.91 19.31
N PRO A 85 -1.44 17.81 18.50
CA PRO A 85 -2.90 17.92 18.34
C PRO A 85 -3.53 16.65 17.75
N ARG A 86 -4.72 16.27 18.25
CA ARG A 86 -5.47 15.12 17.74
C ARG A 86 -5.82 15.33 16.26
N SER A 87 -5.63 14.28 15.45
CA SER A 87 -6.02 14.26 14.04
C SER A 87 -7.55 14.32 13.90
N LYS A 88 -8.03 15.11 12.95
CA LYS A 88 -9.43 15.06 12.47
C LYS A 88 -9.49 14.07 11.31
N ALA A 89 -10.59 13.33 11.18
CA ALA A 89 -10.71 12.27 10.17
C ALA A 89 -10.84 12.75 8.71
N LYS A 90 -10.85 14.07 8.46
CA LYS A 90 -11.19 14.64 7.14
C LYS A 90 -9.95 15.14 6.43
N SER A 91 -9.60 14.50 5.31
CA SER A 91 -8.48 14.95 4.48
C SER A 91 -8.72 16.34 3.88
N GLU A 92 -7.71 17.20 3.99
CA GLU A 92 -7.60 18.54 3.42
C GLU A 92 -6.53 18.53 2.32
N SER A 93 -6.57 19.48 1.39
CA SER A 93 -5.51 19.68 0.41
C SER A 93 -4.59 20.83 0.85
N ALA A 94 -3.30 20.68 0.62
CA ALA A 94 -2.27 21.67 0.89
C ALA A 94 -1.25 21.66 -0.25
N SER A 95 -0.73 22.83 -0.63
CA SER A 95 0.35 22.90 -1.61
C SER A 95 1.68 22.46 -1.00
N LEU A 96 2.62 22.05 -1.85
CA LEU A 96 3.97 21.69 -1.41
C LEU A 96 4.70 22.91 -0.82
N GLU A 97 4.49 24.08 -1.41
CA GLU A 97 5.03 25.37 -0.99
C GLU A 97 4.58 25.70 0.43
N GLU A 98 3.27 25.66 0.71
CA GLU A 98 2.71 25.96 2.03
C GLU A 98 3.25 25.05 3.14
N ILE A 99 3.48 23.76 2.84
CA ILE A 99 4.05 22.83 3.82
C ILE A 99 5.56 23.07 3.95
N SER A 100 6.26 23.36 2.85
CA SER A 100 7.69 23.64 2.87
C SER A 100 8.00 24.90 3.69
N GLU A 101 7.22 25.97 3.53
CA GLU A 101 7.34 27.22 4.30
C GLU A 101 7.19 27.00 5.81
N ALA A 102 6.41 25.99 6.22
CA ALA A 102 6.22 25.67 7.63
C ALA A 102 7.48 25.15 8.34
N PHE A 103 8.43 24.59 7.58
CA PHE A 103 9.75 24.21 8.09
C PHE A 103 10.68 25.42 8.23
N GLY A 104 10.34 26.56 7.62
CA GLY A 104 11.20 27.73 7.51
C GLY A 104 12.30 27.56 6.45
N ASP A 105 12.92 28.69 6.07
CA ASP A 105 13.84 28.78 4.92
C ASP A 105 15.04 27.81 4.98
N LEU A 106 15.51 27.50 6.19
CA LEU A 106 16.67 26.63 6.43
C LEU A 106 16.36 25.14 6.26
N GLU A 107 15.12 24.73 6.52
CA GLU A 107 14.71 23.32 6.56
C GLU A 107 13.79 22.95 5.38
N ALA A 108 13.19 23.93 4.70
CA ALA A 108 12.39 23.73 3.49
C ALA A 108 13.14 22.97 2.37
N PRO A 109 14.42 23.27 2.05
CA PRO A 109 15.17 22.50 1.05
C PRO A 109 15.41 21.05 1.48
N LYS A 110 15.65 20.82 2.79
CA LYS A 110 15.81 19.48 3.36
C LYS A 110 14.51 18.70 3.29
N PHE A 111 13.38 19.33 3.60
CA PHE A 111 12.06 18.70 3.48
C PHE A 111 11.77 18.27 2.04
N LYS A 112 12.01 19.12 1.05
CA LYS A 112 11.90 18.75 -0.37
C LYS A 112 12.81 17.58 -0.74
N SER A 113 14.05 17.58 -0.26
CA SER A 113 14.98 16.45 -0.44
C SER A 113 14.49 15.15 0.21
N ILE A 114 13.83 15.22 1.36
CA ILE A 114 13.24 14.06 2.05
C ILE A 114 12.05 13.53 1.23
N LEU A 115 11.20 14.42 0.71
CA LEU A 115 10.11 14.03 -0.19
C LEU A 115 10.67 13.34 -1.45
N LEU A 116 11.73 13.86 -2.08
CA LEU A 116 12.43 13.16 -3.18
C LEU A 116 12.99 11.78 -2.79
N GLU A 117 13.44 11.62 -1.54
CA GLU A 117 13.92 10.35 -1.04
C GLU A 117 12.80 9.31 -0.87
N PHE A 118 11.60 9.74 -0.47
CA PHE A 118 10.49 8.84 -0.17
C PHE A 118 9.38 8.77 -1.22
N LEU A 119 9.42 9.65 -2.22
CA LEU A 119 8.43 9.77 -3.28
C LEU A 119 9.07 9.68 -4.66
N ILE A 120 8.20 9.62 -5.67
CA ILE A 120 8.55 9.70 -7.07
C ILE A 120 8.30 11.13 -7.53
N ASP A 121 9.37 11.75 -8.04
CA ASP A 121 9.40 12.99 -8.80
C ASP A 121 8.62 14.17 -8.18
N THR A 122 9.30 14.99 -7.36
CA THR A 122 8.68 16.16 -6.72
C THR A 122 8.24 17.22 -7.72
N ASP A 123 8.80 17.22 -8.93
CA ASP A 123 8.51 18.26 -9.93
C ASP A 123 7.10 18.08 -10.51
N GLN A 124 6.49 16.90 -10.32
CA GLN A 124 5.11 16.60 -10.67
C GLN A 124 4.15 16.64 -9.47
N LEU A 125 4.67 16.80 -8.24
CA LEU A 125 3.89 16.87 -7.00
C LEU A 125 3.40 18.29 -6.76
N LYS A 126 2.26 18.63 -7.35
CA LYS A 126 1.61 19.95 -7.18
C LYS A 126 0.77 20.07 -5.90
N THR A 127 0.20 18.96 -5.42
CA THR A 127 -0.77 18.98 -4.32
C THR A 127 -0.56 17.82 -3.37
N LEU A 128 -0.61 18.12 -2.06
CA LEU A 128 -0.53 17.16 -0.97
C LEU A 128 -1.91 17.06 -0.31
N LEU A 129 -2.41 15.85 -0.09
CA LEU A 129 -3.50 15.60 0.83
C LEU A 129 -2.95 15.46 2.26
N VAL A 130 -3.61 16.05 3.22
CA VAL A 130 -3.17 16.02 4.62
C VAL A 130 -4.38 15.68 5.47
N GLY A 131 -4.24 14.79 6.46
CA GLY A 131 -5.37 14.47 7.34
C GLY A 131 -5.89 15.70 8.10
N SER A 132 -5.02 16.66 8.38
CA SER A 132 -5.36 17.98 8.89
C SER A 132 -4.17 18.90 8.66
N LYS A 133 -4.35 19.96 7.85
CA LYS A 133 -3.27 20.91 7.55
C LYS A 133 -2.78 21.59 8.82
N THR A 134 -3.70 22.06 9.65
CA THR A 134 -3.38 22.71 10.92
C THR A 134 -2.64 21.81 11.90
N SER A 135 -3.00 20.53 11.97
CA SER A 135 -2.30 19.55 12.82
C SER A 135 -0.89 19.28 12.31
N LEU A 136 -0.72 19.04 11.01
CA LEU A 136 0.59 18.82 10.40
C LEU A 136 1.54 19.99 10.64
N LEU A 137 1.07 21.23 10.44
CA LEU A 137 1.86 22.43 10.68
C LEU A 137 2.27 22.58 12.15
N ALA A 138 1.37 22.23 13.08
CA ALA A 138 1.68 22.24 14.51
C ALA A 138 2.73 21.18 14.88
N ASP A 139 2.62 19.97 14.32
CA ASP A 139 3.58 18.89 14.54
C ASP A 139 4.98 19.28 14.02
N ILE A 140 5.05 19.86 12.81
CA ILE A 140 6.29 20.38 12.23
C ILE A 140 6.94 21.43 13.15
N ARG A 141 6.15 22.38 13.66
CA ARG A 141 6.66 23.41 14.59
C ARG A 141 7.21 22.81 15.89
N ILE A 142 6.51 21.82 16.46
CA ILE A 142 6.97 21.13 17.67
C ILE A 142 8.30 20.40 17.41
N LEU A 143 8.41 19.68 16.30
CA LEU A 143 9.61 18.91 15.94
C LEU A 143 10.80 19.79 15.51
N SER A 144 10.52 20.96 14.94
CA SER A 144 11.56 21.88 14.45
C SER A 144 12.16 22.76 15.56
N ASP A 145 11.49 22.89 16.71
CA ASP A 145 12.04 23.60 17.87
C ASP A 145 13.25 22.83 18.45
N PRO A 146 14.45 23.42 18.48
CA PRO A 146 15.66 22.76 18.98
C PRO A 146 15.53 22.24 20.42
N ARG A 147 14.72 22.90 21.26
CA ARG A 147 14.50 22.51 22.66
C ARG A 147 13.75 21.18 22.78
N ASN A 148 13.00 20.83 21.74
CA ASN A 148 12.18 19.63 21.69
C ASN A 148 12.91 18.44 21.05
N GLN A 149 14.03 18.66 20.37
CA GLN A 149 14.73 17.63 19.60
C GLN A 149 15.20 16.43 20.44
N PRO A 150 15.80 16.61 21.66
CA PRO A 150 16.24 15.47 22.47
C PRO A 150 15.08 14.55 22.89
N MET A 151 13.97 15.14 23.35
CA MET A 151 12.77 14.39 23.73
C MET A 151 12.10 13.75 22.50
N SER A 152 12.04 14.46 21.38
CA SER A 152 11.50 13.94 20.12
C SER A 152 12.28 12.72 19.64
N LEU A 153 13.62 12.79 19.65
CA LEU A 153 14.47 11.66 19.29
C LEU A 153 14.24 10.47 20.22
N CYS A 154 14.24 10.70 21.54
CA CYS A 154 14.02 9.64 22.53
C CYS A 154 12.66 8.96 22.30
N TYR A 155 11.59 9.74 22.13
CA TYR A 155 10.25 9.23 21.82
C TYR A 155 10.25 8.40 20.53
N MET A 156 10.84 8.93 19.44
CA MET A 156 10.86 8.23 18.14
C MET A 156 11.62 6.91 18.22
N LEU A 157 12.78 6.88 18.90
CA LEU A 157 13.56 5.65 19.10
C LEU A 157 12.83 4.65 20.00
N LEU A 158 12.14 5.13 21.04
CA LEU A 158 11.31 4.28 21.89
C LEU A 158 10.20 3.62 21.07
N VAL A 159 9.51 4.37 20.20
CA VAL A 159 8.49 3.82 19.30
C VAL A 159 9.09 2.78 18.35
N VAL A 160 10.25 3.03 17.73
CA VAL A 160 10.94 2.04 16.90
C VAL A 160 11.28 0.79 17.68
N ALA A 161 11.84 0.94 18.89
CA ALA A 161 12.20 -0.16 19.76
C ALA A 161 10.97 -1.00 20.12
N LEU A 162 9.87 -0.37 20.54
CA LEU A 162 8.61 -1.06 20.88
C LEU A 162 8.01 -1.81 19.68
N ASN A 163 8.00 -1.21 18.49
CA ASN A 163 7.54 -1.90 17.27
C ASN A 163 8.47 -3.06 16.89
N THR A 164 9.78 -2.91 17.06
CA THR A 164 10.77 -3.96 16.79
C THR A 164 10.63 -5.11 17.79
N MET A 165 10.45 -4.80 19.07
CA MET A 165 10.21 -5.79 20.13
C MET A 165 8.93 -6.58 19.88
N ARG A 166 7.86 -5.94 19.39
CA ARG A 166 6.67 -6.65 18.93
C ARG A 166 7.05 -7.71 17.88
N TYR A 167 7.89 -7.39 16.90
CA TYR A 167 8.34 -8.38 15.91
C TYR A 167 9.26 -9.45 16.50
N ILE A 168 10.10 -9.12 17.50
CA ILE A 168 10.94 -10.10 18.21
C ILE A 168 10.08 -11.09 19.01
N GLN A 169 9.15 -10.59 19.83
CA GLN A 169 8.23 -11.42 20.61
C GLN A 169 7.38 -12.30 19.70
N MET A 170 6.92 -11.75 18.58
CA MET A 170 6.23 -12.52 17.55
C MET A 170 7.11 -13.61 16.94
N GLY A 171 8.37 -13.31 16.61
CA GLY A 171 9.32 -14.33 16.15
C GLY A 171 9.54 -15.45 17.18
N ASN A 172 9.56 -15.11 18.47
CA ASN A 172 9.65 -16.10 19.54
C ASN A 172 8.37 -16.94 19.67
N THR A 173 7.18 -16.36 19.43
CA THR A 173 5.93 -17.14 19.35
C THR A 173 5.83 -18.00 18.09
N VAL A 174 6.44 -17.57 16.98
CA VAL A 174 6.52 -18.35 15.74
C VAL A 174 7.39 -19.60 15.91
N ASN A 175 8.40 -19.54 16.77
CA ASN A 175 9.21 -20.71 17.14
C ASN A 175 8.44 -21.72 18.04
N SER A 176 7.17 -21.47 18.35
CA SER A 176 6.27 -22.42 19.01
C SER A 176 5.50 -23.25 17.96
N PRO A 177 5.46 -24.59 18.03
CA PRO A 177 4.96 -25.48 16.97
C PRO A 177 3.42 -25.52 16.82
N THR A 178 2.73 -24.40 17.06
CA THR A 178 1.26 -24.32 16.93
C THR A 178 0.86 -23.81 15.54
N MET A 179 -0.29 -24.24 14.99
CA MET A 179 -0.82 -23.75 13.69
C MET A 179 -0.89 -22.22 13.59
N LEU A 180 -1.05 -21.51 14.73
CA LEU A 180 -1.06 -20.05 14.80
C LEU A 180 0.28 -19.43 14.35
N SER A 181 1.40 -20.14 14.45
CA SER A 181 2.72 -19.64 14.06
C SER A 181 2.85 -19.43 12.54
N GLU A 182 2.31 -20.33 11.73
CA GLU A 182 2.37 -20.25 10.26
C GLU A 182 1.46 -19.16 9.71
N GLU A 183 0.22 -19.04 10.20
CA GLU A 183 -0.71 -17.98 9.79
C GLU A 183 -0.20 -16.58 10.14
N ILE A 184 0.45 -16.42 11.31
CA ILE A 184 1.09 -15.17 11.71
C ILE A 184 2.28 -14.87 10.80
N CYS A 185 3.11 -15.87 10.45
CA CYS A 185 4.20 -15.71 9.49
C CYS A 185 3.70 -15.28 8.12
N LEU A 186 2.67 -15.94 7.60
CA LEU A 186 2.06 -15.62 6.31
C LEU A 186 1.49 -14.20 6.31
N THR A 187 0.74 -13.81 7.35
CA THR A 187 0.20 -12.45 7.51
C THR A 187 1.30 -11.37 7.46
N HIS A 188 2.48 -11.67 8.00
CA HIS A 188 3.61 -10.74 7.95
C HIS A 188 4.39 -10.80 6.63
N ALA A 189 4.53 -11.98 6.01
CA ALA A 189 5.05 -12.11 4.66
C ALA A 189 4.18 -11.35 3.64
N PHE A 190 2.85 -11.38 3.80
CA PHE A 190 1.89 -10.59 3.01
C PHE A 190 2.05 -9.07 3.16
N ARG A 191 2.77 -8.57 4.18
CA ARG A 191 3.10 -7.13 4.25
C ARG A 191 4.13 -6.70 3.20
N SER A 192 4.90 -7.64 2.65
CA SER A 192 5.81 -7.40 1.53
C SER A 192 5.18 -7.94 0.24
N THR A 193 4.14 -7.25 -0.24
CA THR A 193 3.33 -7.69 -1.39
C THR A 193 4.15 -7.92 -2.66
N GLN A 194 5.21 -7.13 -2.89
CA GLN A 194 6.12 -7.30 -4.01
C GLN A 194 6.94 -8.58 -3.86
N LEU A 195 7.51 -8.83 -2.69
CA LEU A 195 8.25 -10.07 -2.45
C LEU A 195 7.35 -11.30 -2.60
N TRP A 196 6.12 -11.21 -2.07
CA TRP A 196 5.10 -12.24 -2.25
C TRP A 196 4.78 -12.45 -3.73
N ARG A 197 4.48 -11.39 -4.47
CA ARG A 197 4.17 -11.42 -5.90
C ARG A 197 5.31 -12.05 -6.70
N ILE A 198 6.56 -11.63 -6.49
CA ILE A 198 7.73 -12.17 -7.21
C ILE A 198 7.89 -13.65 -6.92
N THR A 199 7.80 -14.06 -5.65
CA THR A 199 7.96 -15.46 -5.25
C THR A 199 6.85 -16.32 -5.84
N TYR A 200 5.62 -15.82 -5.81
CA TYR A 200 4.44 -16.53 -6.30
C TYR A 200 4.45 -16.65 -7.83
N VAL A 201 4.77 -15.56 -8.53
CA VAL A 201 4.98 -15.54 -9.98
C VAL A 201 6.10 -16.48 -10.38
N ALA A 202 7.26 -16.41 -9.73
CA ALA A 202 8.39 -17.28 -10.06
C ALA A 202 8.05 -18.76 -9.87
N ALA A 203 7.24 -19.10 -8.86
CA ALA A 203 6.86 -20.49 -8.58
C ALA A 203 5.78 -21.04 -9.51
N LEU A 204 4.85 -20.20 -10.00
CA LEU A 204 3.61 -20.67 -10.64
C LEU A 204 3.37 -20.12 -12.05
N ALA A 205 4.05 -19.04 -12.44
CA ALA A 205 3.87 -18.44 -13.74
C ALA A 205 4.50 -19.30 -14.83
N THR A 206 3.71 -19.61 -15.85
CA THR A 206 4.20 -20.32 -17.03
C THR A 206 3.66 -19.63 -18.28
N PRO A 207 4.45 -19.57 -19.39
CA PRO A 207 3.99 -18.98 -20.64
C PRO A 207 2.71 -19.63 -21.20
N THR A 208 2.46 -20.89 -20.85
CA THR A 208 1.23 -21.60 -21.24
C THR A 208 0.02 -21.08 -20.48
N LYS A 209 0.14 -20.91 -19.17
CA LYS A 209 -0.92 -20.41 -18.30
C LYS A 209 -1.27 -18.95 -18.60
N ASP A 210 -0.27 -18.12 -18.87
CA ASP A 210 -0.48 -16.72 -19.28
C ASP A 210 -1.29 -16.67 -20.58
N ARG A 211 -0.89 -17.43 -21.60
CA ARG A 211 -1.62 -17.52 -22.86
C ARG A 211 -3.05 -18.02 -22.68
N GLN A 212 -3.28 -18.98 -21.80
CA GLN A 212 -4.63 -19.48 -21.50
C GLN A 212 -5.51 -18.39 -20.90
N LEU A 213 -5.02 -17.64 -19.91
CA LEU A 213 -5.78 -16.56 -19.30
C LEU A 213 -6.09 -15.43 -20.28
N HIS A 214 -5.10 -15.04 -21.10
CA HIS A 214 -5.33 -14.08 -22.18
C HIS A 214 -6.38 -14.58 -23.17
N ASN A 215 -6.32 -15.85 -23.58
CA ASN A 215 -7.32 -16.43 -24.50
C ASN A 215 -8.73 -16.45 -23.89
N ILE A 216 -8.87 -16.79 -22.61
CA ILE A 216 -10.16 -16.77 -21.91
C ILE A 216 -10.70 -15.34 -21.82
N PHE A 217 -9.85 -14.38 -21.46
CA PHE A 217 -10.25 -12.98 -21.38
C PHE A 217 -10.69 -12.45 -22.76
N GLU A 218 -9.89 -12.65 -23.79
CA GLU A 218 -10.20 -12.20 -25.15
C GLU A 218 -11.49 -12.81 -25.70
N THR A 219 -11.70 -14.10 -25.45
CA THR A 219 -12.93 -14.79 -25.88
C THR A 219 -14.14 -14.28 -25.11
N THR A 220 -14.03 -14.13 -23.79
CA THR A 220 -15.09 -13.59 -22.93
C THR A 220 -15.47 -12.17 -23.35
N ARG A 221 -14.47 -11.32 -23.53
CA ARG A 221 -14.61 -9.91 -23.96
C ARG A 221 -15.29 -9.80 -25.32
N ARG A 222 -14.86 -10.58 -26.31
CA ARG A 222 -15.48 -10.60 -27.65
C ARG A 222 -16.95 -11.00 -27.58
N ARG A 223 -17.26 -12.11 -26.89
CA ARG A 223 -18.64 -12.58 -26.72
C ARG A 223 -19.50 -11.60 -25.94
N PHE A 224 -18.93 -10.92 -24.94
CA PHE A 224 -19.61 -9.92 -24.13
C PHE A 224 -20.02 -8.69 -24.96
N VAL A 225 -19.12 -8.22 -25.85
CA VAL A 225 -19.41 -7.10 -26.77
C VAL A 225 -20.52 -7.45 -27.77
N GLU A 226 -20.62 -8.71 -28.15
CA GLU A 226 -21.61 -9.20 -29.12
C GLU A 226 -22.89 -9.71 -28.44
N HIS A 227 -22.97 -9.68 -27.11
CA HIS A 227 -24.06 -10.30 -26.36
C HIS A 227 -25.38 -9.52 -26.54
N PRO A 228 -26.41 -10.09 -27.22
CA PRO A 228 -27.58 -9.32 -27.64
C PRO A 228 -28.36 -8.67 -26.48
N PRO A 229 -28.56 -9.33 -25.33
CA PRO A 229 -29.16 -8.68 -24.16
C PRO A 229 -28.46 -7.41 -23.71
N ILE A 230 -27.12 -7.38 -23.75
CA ILE A 230 -26.35 -6.20 -23.32
C ILE A 230 -26.47 -5.09 -24.36
N LEU A 231 -26.34 -5.43 -25.64
CA LEU A 231 -26.49 -4.47 -26.73
C LEU A 231 -27.85 -3.77 -26.73
N ARG A 232 -28.92 -4.45 -26.30
CA ARG A 232 -30.24 -3.84 -26.12
C ARG A 232 -30.26 -2.78 -25.02
N LEU A 233 -29.49 -2.95 -23.95
CA LEU A 233 -29.44 -2.01 -22.81
C LEU A 233 -28.65 -0.74 -23.16
N VAL A 234 -27.67 -0.85 -24.06
CA VAL A 234 -26.83 0.26 -24.54
C VAL A 234 -27.22 0.75 -25.95
N ALA A 235 -28.44 0.44 -26.41
CA ALA A 235 -28.91 0.74 -27.77
C ALA A 235 -29.20 2.23 -28.02
N ALA A 236 -29.16 3.08 -26.99
CA ALA A 236 -29.54 4.48 -27.09
C ALA A 236 -28.44 5.32 -27.77
N GLY A 237 -28.79 5.96 -28.90
CA GLY A 237 -27.93 6.96 -29.55
C GLY A 237 -26.54 6.43 -29.93
N ARG A 238 -25.49 7.06 -29.37
CA ARG A 238 -24.08 6.69 -29.62
C ARG A 238 -23.50 5.70 -28.60
N ASP A 239 -24.30 5.24 -27.64
CA ASP A 239 -23.79 4.45 -26.52
C ASP A 239 -23.43 3.01 -26.91
N THR A 240 -24.00 2.47 -27.98
CA THR A 240 -23.61 1.15 -28.48
C THR A 240 -22.16 1.14 -28.99
N GLU A 241 -21.75 2.19 -29.71
CA GLU A 241 -20.37 2.28 -30.21
C GLU A 241 -19.40 2.57 -29.06
N ARG A 242 -19.79 3.46 -28.14
CA ARG A 242 -19.02 3.72 -26.92
C ARG A 242 -18.84 2.48 -26.05
N PHE A 243 -19.87 1.65 -25.92
CA PHE A 243 -19.79 0.36 -25.24
C PHE A 243 -18.78 -0.58 -25.91
N ARG A 244 -18.87 -0.71 -27.24
CA ARG A 244 -17.91 -1.52 -28.01
C ARG A 244 -16.50 -1.01 -27.81
N ASP A 245 -16.27 0.30 -27.91
CA ASP A 245 -14.96 0.92 -27.75
C ASP A 245 -14.41 0.73 -26.34
N LEU A 246 -15.23 0.97 -25.32
CA LEU A 246 -14.84 0.78 -23.92
C LEU A 246 -14.35 -0.65 -23.69
N VAL A 247 -15.15 -1.66 -24.06
CA VAL A 247 -14.80 -3.07 -23.84
C VAL A 247 -13.66 -3.52 -24.76
N ARG A 248 -13.59 -3.01 -26.01
CA ARG A 248 -12.48 -3.27 -26.95
C ARG A 248 -11.16 -2.68 -26.49
N ASN A 249 -11.19 -1.63 -25.68
CA ASN A 249 -9.99 -1.04 -25.11
C ASN A 249 -9.62 -1.66 -23.75
N MET A 250 -10.43 -2.58 -23.22
CA MET A 250 -10.07 -3.29 -22.00
C MET A 250 -8.94 -4.28 -22.23
N SER A 251 -8.00 -4.34 -21.28
CA SER A 251 -6.83 -5.20 -21.30
C SER A 251 -6.78 -6.10 -20.07
N LEU A 252 -6.09 -7.24 -20.20
CA LEU A 252 -5.75 -8.10 -19.07
C LEU A 252 -4.32 -7.83 -18.63
N MET A 253 -4.11 -7.74 -17.32
CA MET A 253 -2.81 -7.69 -16.68
C MET A 253 -2.65 -8.89 -15.75
N LEU A 254 -1.51 -9.55 -15.83
CA LEU A 254 -1.16 -10.70 -15.03
C LEU A 254 -0.06 -10.34 -14.02
N PRO A 255 0.10 -11.11 -12.92
CA PRO A 255 1.12 -10.83 -11.92
C PRO A 255 2.54 -10.75 -12.50
N GLY A 256 2.85 -11.54 -13.53
CA GLY A 256 4.15 -11.52 -14.22
C GLY A 256 4.49 -10.18 -14.89
N ASP A 257 3.49 -9.45 -15.37
CA ASP A 257 3.68 -8.14 -16.02
C ASP A 257 4.23 -7.08 -15.06
N LEU A 258 4.10 -7.32 -13.76
CA LEU A 258 4.55 -6.44 -12.70
C LEU A 258 5.94 -6.80 -12.18
N VAL A 259 6.43 -8.02 -12.43
CA VAL A 259 7.68 -8.53 -11.84
C VAL A 259 8.92 -8.14 -12.63
N PHE A 260 8.79 -7.84 -13.93
CA PHE A 260 9.91 -7.60 -14.84
C PHE A 260 10.77 -6.35 -14.53
N ARG A 261 10.42 -5.60 -13.48
CA ARG A 261 11.03 -4.31 -13.12
C ARG A 261 11.42 -4.23 -11.64
N ASP A 262 11.33 -5.36 -10.94
CA ASP A 262 11.69 -5.40 -9.52
C ASP A 262 13.22 -5.43 -9.33
N PRO A 263 13.73 -4.79 -8.26
CA PRO A 263 15.11 -4.98 -7.85
C PRO A 263 15.38 -6.45 -7.52
N ALA A 264 16.65 -6.84 -7.43
CA ALA A 264 17.01 -8.19 -7.02
C ALA A 264 16.47 -8.49 -5.61
N VAL A 265 15.84 -9.65 -5.44
CA VAL A 265 15.35 -10.13 -4.15
C VAL A 265 16.52 -10.19 -3.17
N PRO A 266 16.39 -9.64 -1.95
CA PRO A 266 17.48 -9.63 -0.99
C PRO A 266 17.85 -11.06 -0.56
N ASN A 267 19.14 -11.30 -0.33
CA ASN A 267 19.60 -12.56 0.24
C ASN A 267 19.14 -12.66 1.72
N MET A 268 18.12 -13.50 1.96
CA MET A 268 17.54 -13.73 3.26
C MET A 268 18.16 -14.99 3.90
N SER A 269 18.47 -14.89 5.18
CA SER A 269 19.08 -15.97 5.96
C SER A 269 18.00 -16.89 6.51
N THR A 270 18.26 -18.18 6.71
CA THR A 270 17.33 -19.05 7.46
C THR A 270 17.28 -18.73 8.95
N GLN A 271 18.27 -17.97 9.45
CA GLN A 271 18.36 -17.48 10.83
C GLN A 271 18.11 -15.96 10.89
N GLY A 272 17.31 -15.51 11.87
CA GLY A 272 17.08 -14.09 12.13
C GLY A 272 15.83 -13.51 11.46
N PHE A 273 14.65 -13.98 11.90
CA PHE A 273 13.33 -13.51 11.44
C PHE A 273 13.21 -11.98 11.33
N VAL A 274 13.62 -11.26 12.39
CA VAL A 274 13.51 -9.79 12.45
C VAL A 274 14.36 -9.11 11.39
N ARG A 275 15.58 -9.61 11.16
CA ARG A 275 16.46 -9.09 10.10
C ARG A 275 15.84 -9.31 8.72
N ASN A 276 15.33 -10.52 8.46
CA ASN A 276 14.69 -10.82 7.17
C ASN A 276 13.42 -9.99 6.96
N LEU A 277 12.62 -9.79 8.00
CA LEU A 277 11.44 -8.92 7.93
C LEU A 277 11.84 -7.51 7.51
N PHE A 278 12.86 -6.91 8.12
CA PHE A 278 13.32 -5.58 7.72
C PHE A 278 13.92 -5.53 6.32
N LEU A 279 14.60 -6.60 5.88
CA LEU A 279 15.08 -6.71 4.50
C LEU A 279 13.91 -6.79 3.50
N ALA A 280 12.86 -7.56 3.81
CA ALA A 280 11.68 -7.70 2.98
C ALA A 280 10.89 -6.38 2.88
N LEU A 281 10.69 -5.68 4.00
CA LEU A 281 10.00 -4.39 3.99
C LEU A 281 10.81 -3.31 3.27
N LYS A 282 12.13 -3.31 3.41
CA LYS A 282 13.00 -2.41 2.63
C LYS A 282 12.88 -2.70 1.14
N PHE A 283 12.93 -3.97 0.76
CA PHE A 283 12.75 -4.40 -0.62
C PHE A 283 11.41 -3.93 -1.19
N GLU A 284 10.31 -4.10 -0.44
CA GLU A 284 8.97 -3.63 -0.80
C GLU A 284 8.98 -2.15 -1.17
N PHE A 285 9.59 -1.33 -0.32
CA PHE A 285 9.69 0.11 -0.53
C PHE A 285 10.52 0.45 -1.77
N ASP A 286 11.70 -0.15 -1.91
CA ASP A 286 12.61 0.12 -3.03
C ASP A 286 11.98 -0.30 -4.36
N ALA A 287 11.30 -1.45 -4.40
CA ALA A 287 10.57 -1.96 -5.57
C ALA A 287 9.42 -1.02 -5.97
N LYS A 288 8.60 -0.57 -5.01
CA LYS A 288 7.51 0.38 -5.27
C LYS A 288 8.04 1.71 -5.80
N LYS A 289 9.13 2.20 -5.21
CA LYS A 289 9.77 3.44 -5.64
C LYS A 289 10.25 3.35 -7.08
N GLU A 290 10.91 2.25 -7.44
CA GLU A 290 11.42 2.03 -8.79
C GLU A 290 10.29 1.86 -9.82
N LYS A 291 9.25 1.09 -9.49
CA LYS A 291 8.06 0.93 -10.34
C LYS A 291 7.42 2.26 -10.69
N ALA A 292 7.20 3.11 -9.69
CA ALA A 292 6.57 4.39 -9.94
C ALA A 292 7.50 5.37 -10.69
N ARG A 293 8.82 5.33 -10.50
CA ARG A 293 9.78 6.08 -11.35
C ARG A 293 9.68 5.70 -12.82
N GLN A 294 9.42 4.42 -13.09
CA GLN A 294 9.27 3.90 -14.44
C GLN A 294 7.86 4.04 -15.00
N GLY A 295 6.96 4.75 -14.30
CA GLY A 295 5.55 4.89 -14.69
C GLY A 295 4.79 3.56 -14.73
N ALA A 296 5.24 2.55 -13.99
CA ALA A 296 4.60 1.26 -13.98
C ALA A 296 3.19 1.36 -13.37
N PRO A 297 2.22 0.59 -13.89
CA PRO A 297 0.86 0.58 -13.36
C PRO A 297 0.86 0.20 -11.87
N TRP A 298 0.18 1.02 -11.07
CA TRP A 298 0.10 0.83 -9.63
C TRP A 298 -1.05 -0.11 -9.27
N ILE A 299 -0.77 -1.06 -8.38
CA ILE A 299 -1.77 -1.94 -7.80
C ILE A 299 -1.80 -1.68 -6.30
N ASN A 300 -2.98 -1.45 -5.75
CA ASN A 300 -3.14 -1.29 -4.31
C ASN A 300 -2.76 -2.59 -3.59
N ASP A 301 -1.86 -2.50 -2.61
CA ASP A 301 -1.41 -3.61 -1.77
C ASP A 301 -2.59 -4.34 -1.11
N ASP A 302 -3.62 -3.61 -0.68
CA ASP A 302 -4.83 -4.19 -0.08
C ASP A 302 -5.59 -5.07 -1.07
N SER A 303 -5.59 -4.69 -2.35
CA SER A 303 -6.24 -5.46 -3.42
C SER A 303 -5.41 -6.69 -3.82
N GLU A 304 -4.08 -6.65 -3.68
CA GLU A 304 -3.22 -7.83 -3.86
C GLU A 304 -3.35 -8.82 -2.69
N ASN A 305 -3.55 -8.30 -1.48
CA ASN A 305 -3.60 -9.08 -0.24
C ASN A 305 -5.00 -9.64 0.11
N ARG A 306 -6.08 -9.04 -0.41
CA ARG A 306 -7.43 -9.55 -0.18
C ARG A 306 -7.63 -10.87 -0.91
N VAL A 307 -7.58 -11.97 -0.15
CA VAL A 307 -7.89 -13.35 -0.59
C VAL A 307 -9.29 -13.46 -1.25
N VAL A 308 -10.19 -12.51 -0.96
CA VAL A 308 -11.59 -12.53 -1.39
C VAL A 308 -11.76 -12.15 -2.88
N ASP A 309 -11.05 -11.13 -3.37
CA ASP A 309 -11.19 -10.66 -4.75
C ASP A 309 -9.93 -10.98 -5.58
N ARG A 310 -10.04 -12.08 -6.32
CA ARG A 310 -8.95 -12.67 -7.12
C ARG A 310 -8.69 -11.94 -8.45
N MET A 311 -9.62 -11.08 -8.87
CA MET A 311 -9.55 -10.29 -10.10
C MET A 311 -10.25 -8.95 -9.87
N PHE A 312 -9.69 -7.85 -10.35
CA PHE A 312 -10.27 -6.51 -10.20
C PHE A 312 -9.71 -5.53 -11.24
N PHE A 313 -10.44 -4.45 -11.51
CA PHE A 313 -9.97 -3.39 -12.38
C PHE A 313 -9.00 -2.47 -11.63
N VAL A 314 -7.77 -2.33 -12.14
CA VAL A 314 -6.76 -1.40 -11.58
C VAL A 314 -6.97 0.04 -12.05
N ASN A 315 -7.64 0.20 -13.20
CA ASN A 315 -8.02 1.49 -13.77
C ASN A 315 -9.34 1.33 -14.57
N GLU A 316 -9.64 2.24 -15.49
CA GLU A 316 -10.90 2.15 -16.26
C GLU A 316 -10.97 1.00 -17.26
N THR A 317 -9.83 0.50 -17.73
CA THR A 317 -9.78 -0.47 -18.83
C THR A 317 -8.97 -1.72 -18.51
N THR A 318 -8.13 -1.72 -17.50
CA THR A 318 -7.23 -2.83 -17.20
C THR A 318 -7.79 -3.71 -16.09
N LEU A 319 -8.17 -4.94 -16.45
CA LEU A 319 -8.51 -6.00 -15.52
C LEU A 319 -7.22 -6.70 -15.08
N TYR A 320 -6.99 -6.79 -13.78
CA TYR A 320 -5.84 -7.48 -13.20
C TYR A 320 -6.27 -8.78 -12.52
N VAL A 321 -5.45 -9.82 -12.68
CA VAL A 321 -5.56 -11.09 -11.92
C VAL A 321 -4.52 -11.04 -10.79
N SER A 322 -4.95 -11.14 -9.54
CA SER A 322 -4.01 -11.10 -8.40
C SER A 322 -3.16 -12.34 -8.32
N SER A 323 -2.00 -12.28 -7.64
CA SER A 323 -1.13 -13.46 -7.47
C SER A 323 -1.89 -14.65 -6.86
N PRO A 324 -2.65 -14.51 -5.76
CA PRO A 324 -3.46 -15.62 -5.24
C PRO A 324 -4.50 -16.13 -6.24
N GLY A 325 -5.11 -15.22 -7.02
CA GLY A 325 -6.05 -15.59 -8.08
C GLY A 325 -5.38 -16.40 -9.19
N TYR A 326 -4.15 -16.03 -9.54
CA TYR A 326 -3.36 -16.68 -10.54
C TYR A 326 -3.01 -18.11 -10.13
N GLY A 327 -2.64 -18.40 -8.88
CA GLY A 327 -2.22 -19.75 -8.51
C GLY A 327 -3.36 -20.71 -8.19
N TRP A 328 -4.58 -20.22 -7.96
CA TRP A 328 -5.76 -21.10 -7.86
C TRP A 328 -6.08 -21.83 -9.17
N LEU A 329 -5.60 -21.29 -10.29
CA LEU A 329 -5.70 -21.92 -11.60
C LEU A 329 -4.78 -23.13 -11.63
N SER A 330 -5.36 -24.31 -11.45
CA SER A 330 -4.64 -25.56 -11.20
C SER A 330 -3.62 -25.83 -12.31
N SER A 331 -2.35 -25.94 -11.91
CA SER A 331 -1.27 -26.41 -12.77
C SER A 331 -1.34 -27.93 -12.85
N GLY A 332 -1.92 -28.45 -13.94
CA GLY A 332 -1.75 -29.84 -14.33
C GLY A 332 -2.85 -30.78 -13.85
N THR A 333 -3.85 -30.98 -14.71
CA THR A 333 -4.27 -32.32 -15.13
C THR A 333 -4.90 -32.16 -16.51
N THR A 334 -4.94 -33.22 -17.29
CA THR A 334 -5.33 -33.19 -18.71
C THR A 334 -6.82 -33.00 -18.97
N ASP A 335 -7.66 -32.84 -17.92
CA ASP A 335 -9.12 -32.71 -18.03
C ASP A 335 -9.90 -31.81 -17.01
N PRO A 336 -9.31 -30.89 -16.20
CA PRO A 336 -10.05 -29.82 -15.49
C PRO A 336 -10.21 -28.51 -16.28
N LEU A 337 -9.65 -28.43 -17.49
CA LEU A 337 -9.48 -27.18 -18.25
C LEU A 337 -10.79 -26.46 -18.60
N LEU A 338 -11.92 -27.18 -18.72
CA LEU A 338 -13.22 -26.58 -19.06
C LEU A 338 -13.94 -25.99 -17.84
N ALA A 339 -13.89 -26.66 -16.69
CA ALA A 339 -14.59 -26.21 -15.48
C ALA A 339 -13.93 -24.94 -14.92
N ASP A 340 -12.60 -24.92 -14.84
CA ASP A 340 -11.85 -23.74 -14.41
C ASP A 340 -12.04 -22.59 -15.42
N ALA A 341 -11.99 -22.85 -16.72
CA ALA A 341 -12.22 -21.82 -17.74
C ALA A 341 -13.62 -21.21 -17.67
N ALA A 342 -14.67 -22.01 -17.43
CA ALA A 342 -16.03 -21.51 -17.30
C ALA A 342 -16.19 -20.61 -16.06
N VAL A 343 -15.61 -21.01 -14.92
CA VAL A 343 -15.63 -20.19 -13.69
C VAL A 343 -14.89 -18.88 -13.90
N ILE A 344 -13.71 -18.93 -14.52
CA ILE A 344 -12.91 -17.73 -14.82
C ILE A 344 -13.64 -16.81 -15.80
N ALA A 345 -14.13 -17.36 -16.91
CA ALA A 345 -14.87 -16.60 -17.91
C ALA A 345 -16.10 -15.93 -17.31
N SER A 346 -16.84 -16.64 -16.46
CA SER A 346 -18.01 -16.09 -15.76
C SER A 346 -17.63 -14.94 -14.83
N ARG A 347 -16.53 -15.08 -14.07
CA ARG A 347 -16.02 -14.00 -13.21
C ARG A 347 -15.56 -12.79 -14.01
N MET A 348 -14.82 -13.01 -15.10
CA MET A 348 -14.39 -11.95 -16.01
C MET A 348 -15.60 -11.23 -16.60
N ALA A 349 -16.62 -11.97 -17.06
CA ALA A 349 -17.86 -11.40 -17.60
C ALA A 349 -18.61 -10.56 -16.55
N ALA A 350 -18.69 -11.03 -15.30
CA ALA A 350 -19.31 -10.28 -14.21
C ALA A 350 -18.57 -8.97 -13.90
N LEU A 351 -17.24 -8.98 -13.96
CA LEU A 351 -16.42 -7.77 -13.78
C LEU A 351 -16.56 -6.81 -14.96
N LEU A 352 -16.56 -7.31 -16.21
CA LEU A 352 -16.85 -6.50 -17.40
C LEU A 352 -18.23 -5.83 -17.27
N TRP A 353 -19.25 -6.58 -16.85
CA TRP A 353 -20.59 -6.07 -16.60
C TRP A 353 -20.61 -4.98 -15.54
N THR A 354 -19.99 -5.22 -14.39
CA THR A 354 -19.89 -4.23 -13.30
C THR A 354 -19.24 -2.95 -13.81
N LYS A 355 -18.15 -3.08 -14.58
CA LYS A 355 -17.41 -1.92 -15.10
C LYS A 355 -18.23 -1.12 -16.10
N VAL A 356 -18.96 -1.79 -16.97
CA VAL A 356 -19.90 -1.18 -17.92
C VAL A 356 -21.02 -0.47 -17.16
N ALA A 357 -21.66 -1.12 -16.19
CA ALA A 357 -22.73 -0.53 -15.40
C ALA A 357 -22.31 0.73 -14.63
N GLU A 358 -21.06 0.81 -14.19
CA GLU A 358 -20.52 1.94 -13.41
C GLU A 358 -19.90 3.06 -14.25
N TRP A 359 -19.87 2.94 -15.58
CA TRP A 359 -19.25 3.96 -16.42
C TRP A 359 -20.05 5.27 -16.41
N LYS A 360 -19.35 6.39 -16.26
CA LYS A 360 -19.97 7.69 -15.97
C LYS A 360 -20.58 8.36 -17.20
N ASP A 361 -20.13 7.99 -18.39
CA ASP A 361 -20.37 8.74 -19.64
C ASP A 361 -21.57 8.22 -20.46
N TRP A 362 -22.36 7.31 -19.89
CA TRP A 362 -23.63 6.88 -20.48
C TRP A 362 -24.65 8.02 -20.59
N SER A 363 -25.48 7.93 -21.63
CA SER A 363 -26.71 8.71 -21.73
C SER A 363 -27.63 8.41 -20.54
N ARG A 364 -28.56 9.32 -20.28
CA ARG A 364 -29.53 9.14 -19.19
C ARG A 364 -30.39 7.89 -19.40
N GLU A 365 -30.81 7.65 -20.63
CA GLU A 365 -31.63 6.49 -21.01
C GLU A 365 -30.89 5.18 -20.74
N THR A 366 -29.62 5.09 -21.13
CA THR A 366 -28.79 3.91 -20.87
C THR A 366 -28.49 3.73 -19.38
N LYS A 367 -28.28 4.80 -18.61
CA LYS A 367 -28.13 4.68 -17.13
C LYS A 367 -29.36 4.05 -16.49
N VAL A 368 -30.55 4.53 -16.84
CA VAL A 368 -31.81 3.97 -16.31
C VAL A 368 -31.98 2.50 -16.73
N ALA A 369 -31.68 2.16 -17.98
CA ALA A 369 -31.74 0.78 -18.47
C ALA A 369 -30.76 -0.14 -17.72
N LEU A 370 -29.51 0.29 -17.50
CA LEU A 370 -28.51 -0.48 -16.76
C LEU A 370 -28.87 -0.63 -15.28
N GLU A 371 -29.36 0.43 -14.63
CA GLU A 371 -29.78 0.40 -13.22
C GLU A 371 -30.94 -0.56 -12.97
N SER A 372 -31.90 -0.65 -13.89
CA SER A 372 -33.01 -1.62 -13.79
C SER A 372 -32.61 -3.09 -13.92
N HIS A 373 -31.38 -3.37 -14.37
CA HIS A 373 -30.82 -4.71 -14.56
C HIS A 373 -29.64 -5.01 -13.62
N ARG A 374 -29.35 -4.09 -12.69
CA ARG A 374 -28.35 -4.26 -11.63
C ARG A 374 -29.00 -4.92 -10.42
#